data_AF-A0A957LVH1-F1
#
_entry.id   AF-A0A957LVH1-F1
#
_cell.length_a   1.000
_cell.length_b   1.000
_cell.length_c   1.000
_cell.angle_alpha   90.00
_cell.angle_beta   90.00
_cell.angle_gamma   90.00
#
_symmetry.space_group_name_H-M   'P 1'
#
loop_
_entity.id
_entity.type
_entity.pdbx_description
1 polymer ?
#
loop_
_entity_poly.entity_id
_entity_poly.type
_entity_poly.pdbx_seq_one_letter_code
_entity_poly.pdbx_strand_id
1 'polypeptide(L)' 'SYYYWLQDLDTSGTLTMHGPVSVDYVTPTAVTLSDVQASPAAGAATLPWLWIVAGGGAALALGRPRWR' A
#
# COMPACT_ATOMS: atom_id res chain seq x y z
N SER A 1 9.33 33.64 -1.19
CA SER A 1 8.56 34.29 -0.12
C SER A 1 7.35 34.97 -0.73
N TYR A 2 6.19 34.81 -0.11
CA TYR A 2 4.94 35.41 -0.57
C TYR A 2 4.51 36.48 0.44
N TYR A 3 3.93 37.58 -0.07
CA TYR A 3 3.42 38.68 0.76
C TYR A 3 1.90 38.65 0.76
N TYR A 4 1.33 38.71 1.96
CA TYR A 4 -0.12 38.73 2.15
C TYR A 4 -0.51 39.84 3.11
N TRP A 5 -1.72 40.36 2.91
CA TRP A 5 -2.41 41.16 3.91
C TRP A 5 -3.27 40.24 4.75
N LEU A 6 -3.18 40.35 6.07
CA LEU A 6 -4.05 39.61 6.98
C LEU A 6 -5.23 40.50 7.34
N GLN A 7 -6.43 39.98 7.13
CA GLN A 7 -7.68 40.61 7.54
C GLN A 7 -8.21 39.89 8.76
N ASP A 8 -8.47 40.62 9.84
CA ASP A 8 -9.15 40.12 11.03
C ASP A 8 -10.53 40.75 11.18
N LEU A 9 -11.42 40.04 11.88
CA LEU A 9 -12.77 40.45 12.23
C LEU A 9 -12.92 40.32 13.74
N ASP A 10 -13.25 41.41 14.41
CA ASP A 10 -13.51 41.38 15.86
C ASP A 10 -14.94 40.89 16.19
N THR A 11 -15.21 40.63 17.46
CA THR A 11 -16.53 40.15 17.92
C THR A 11 -17.65 41.19 17.78
N SER A 12 -17.30 42.47 17.57
CA SER A 12 -18.23 43.55 17.25
C SER A 12 -18.44 43.75 15.74
N GLY A 13 -17.74 42.98 14.88
CA GLY A 13 -17.84 43.04 13.44
C GLY A 13 -16.91 44.05 12.75
N THR A 14 -15.97 44.66 13.47
CA THR A 14 -14.98 45.56 12.86
C THR A 14 -13.93 44.75 12.11
N LEU A 15 -13.63 45.19 10.88
CA LEU A 15 -12.56 44.63 10.07
C LEU A 15 -11.29 45.44 10.23
N THR A 16 -10.16 44.79 10.54
CA THR A 16 -8.85 45.41 10.53
C THR A 16 -7.95 44.73 9.51
N MET A 17 -7.03 45.51 8.92
CA MET A 17 -6.05 45.01 7.96
C MET A 17 -4.66 45.19 8.57
N HIS A 18 -3.94 44.08 8.71
CA HIS A 18 -2.56 44.09 9.18
C HIS A 18 -1.61 44.11 7.99
N GLY A 19 -0.51 44.87 8.16
CA GLY A 19 0.52 45.12 7.15
C GLY A 19 1.05 43.88 6.44
N PRO A 20 1.86 44.05 5.39
CA PRO A 20 2.34 42.93 4.61
C PRO A 20 3.12 41.95 5.49
N VAL A 21 2.55 40.74 5.64
CA VAL A 21 3.19 39.63 6.32
C VAL A 21 3.85 38.76 5.25
N SER A 22 5.15 38.51 5.42
CA SER A 22 5.89 37.59 4.57
C SER A 22 5.84 36.18 5.16
N VAL A 23 5.46 35.20 4.34
CA VAL A 23 5.63 33.78 4.66
C VAL A 23 6.74 33.21 3.78
N ASP A 24 7.74 32.63 4.44
CA ASP A 24 8.65 31.71 3.80
C ASP A 24 7.94 30.37 3.66
N TYR A 25 7.38 30.18 2.48
CA TYR A 25 6.82 28.90 2.09
C TYR A 25 7.98 27.93 1.85
N VAL A 26 8.41 27.26 2.90
CA VAL A 26 9.26 26.07 2.78
C VAL A 26 8.33 25.00 2.24
N THR A 27 8.32 24.77 0.92
CA THR A 27 7.69 23.56 0.34
C THR A 27 8.30 22.35 1.01
N PRO A 28 7.52 21.52 1.71
CA PRO A 28 8.02 20.22 2.06
C PRO A 28 7.07 19.20 1.38
N THR A 29 7.45 17.98 1.09
CA THR A 29 7.53 16.95 2.14
C THR A 29 7.57 15.56 1.48
N ALA A 30 7.78 15.44 0.16
CA ALA A 30 7.55 14.19 -0.57
C ALA A 30 8.23 13.01 0.14
N VAL A 31 7.42 12.16 0.76
CA VAL A 31 7.91 11.03 1.54
C VAL A 31 8.21 9.92 0.54
N THR A 32 9.48 9.69 0.28
CA THR A 32 9.93 8.49 -0.43
C THR A 32 9.89 7.32 0.54
N LEU A 33 9.09 6.31 0.20
CA LEU A 33 9.12 5.03 0.89
C LEU A 33 10.43 4.33 0.53
N SER A 34 11.33 4.16 1.50
CA SER A 34 12.67 3.62 1.25
C SER A 34 12.68 2.10 1.08
N ASP A 35 11.82 1.38 1.80
CA ASP A 35 11.75 -0.08 1.72
C ASP A 35 10.40 -0.62 2.23
N VAL A 36 10.03 -1.82 1.77
CA VAL A 36 8.87 -2.61 2.20
C VAL A 36 9.27 -4.07 2.30
N GLN A 37 9.28 -4.63 3.52
CA GLN A 37 9.45 -6.07 3.73
C GLN A 37 8.12 -6.76 4.06
N ALA A 38 7.89 -7.90 3.42
CA ALA A 38 6.84 -8.85 3.77
C ALA A 38 7.47 -10.22 4.06
N SER A 39 6.99 -10.90 5.09
CA SER A 39 7.36 -12.29 5.39
C SER A 39 6.22 -13.22 4.99
N PRO A 40 6.50 -14.41 4.43
CA PRO A 40 5.48 -15.42 4.22
C PRO A 40 4.85 -15.80 5.57
N ALA A 41 3.53 -16.02 5.56
CA ALA A 41 2.85 -16.61 6.71
C ALA A 41 3.42 -18.02 6.93
N ALA A 42 3.79 -18.33 8.18
CA ALA A 42 4.24 -19.66 8.58
C ALA A 42 3.08 -20.65 8.41
N GLY A 43 3.07 -21.31 7.25
CA GLY A 43 1.95 -22.12 6.79
C GLY A 43 1.72 -21.94 5.30
N ALA A 44 2.78 -22.02 4.49
CA ALA A 44 2.61 -22.29 3.07
C ALA A 44 1.75 -23.55 2.96
N ALA A 45 0.51 -23.35 2.51
CA ALA A 45 -0.52 -24.37 2.54
C ALA A 45 0.00 -25.64 1.90
N THR A 46 0.24 -26.67 2.70
CA THR A 46 0.41 -28.03 2.20
C THR A 46 -0.93 -28.40 1.57
N LEU A 47 -1.07 -28.20 0.26
CA LEU A 47 -2.28 -28.54 -0.47
C LEU A 47 -2.39 -30.07 -0.56
N PRO A 48 -3.15 -30.72 0.33
CA PRO A 48 -3.08 -32.18 0.47
C PRO A 48 -3.60 -32.91 -0.79
N TRP A 49 -4.39 -32.22 -1.61
CA TRP A 49 -4.93 -32.74 -2.86
C TRP A 49 -3.86 -32.97 -3.95
N LEU A 50 -2.71 -32.31 -3.88
CA LEU A 50 -1.62 -32.54 -4.84
C LEU A 50 -1.05 -33.97 -4.74
N TRP A 51 -1.02 -34.54 -3.54
CA TRP A 51 -0.62 -35.94 -3.34
C TRP A 51 -1.62 -36.93 -3.93
N ILE A 52 -2.90 -36.58 -3.93
CA ILE A 52 -3.96 -37.42 -4.50
C ILE A 52 -3.83 -37.49 -6.03
N VAL A 53 -3.55 -36.36 -6.69
CA VAL A 53 -3.35 -36.31 -8.16
C VAL A 53 -2.06 -37.05 -8.55
N ALA A 54 -0.97 -36.84 -7.82
CA ALA A 54 0.30 -37.53 -8.09
C ALA A 54 0.19 -39.06 -7.88
N GLY A 55 -0.46 -39.51 -6.81
CA GLY A 55 -0.68 -40.94 -6.55
C GLY A 55 -1.66 -41.59 -7.53
N GLY A 56 -2.74 -40.89 -7.88
CA GLY A 56 -3.75 -41.39 -8.82
C GLY A 56 -3.24 -41.52 -10.26
N GLY A 57 -2.39 -40.59 -10.72
CA GLY A 57 -1.78 -40.64 -12.05
C GLY A 57 -0.82 -41.81 -12.24
N ALA A 58 -0.03 -42.16 -11.22
CA ALA A 58 0.90 -43.28 -11.29
C ALA A 58 0.19 -44.65 -11.37
N ALA A 59 -0.92 -44.81 -10.65
CA ALA A 59 -1.69 -46.06 -10.67
C ALA A 59 -2.35 -46.33 -12.03
N LEU A 60 -2.83 -45.29 -12.72
CA LEU A 60 -3.41 -45.40 -14.07
C LEU A 60 -2.37 -45.70 -15.15
N ALA A 61 -1.12 -45.25 -14.97
CA ALA A 61 -0.02 -45.54 -15.90
C ALA A 61 0.48 -47.00 -15.81
N LEU A 62 0.51 -47.58 -14.60
CA LEU A 62 0.91 -48.98 -14.39
C LEU A 62 -0.20 -49.99 -14.72
N GLY A 63 -1.47 -49.57 -14.63
CA GLY A 63 -2.62 -50.45 -14.78
C GLY A 63 -3.02 -50.78 -16.22
N ARG A 64 -2.32 -50.29 -17.25
CA ARG A 64 -2.70 -50.54 -18.66
C ARG A 64 -2.45 -52.02 -19.03
N PRO A 65 -3.49 -52.85 -19.26
CA PRO A 65 -3.31 -54.23 -19.67
C PRO A 65 -2.79 -54.26 -21.11
N ARG A 66 -1.63 -54.90 -21.28
CA ARG A 66 -1.03 -55.17 -22.58
C ARG A 66 -1.78 -56.35 -23.20
N TRP A 67 -2.83 -56.07 -23.96
CA TRP A 67 -3.48 -57.07 -24.79
C TRP A 67 -2.54 -57.45 -25.93
N ARG A 68 -2.20 -58.76 -26.00
CA ARG A 68 -1.45 -59.40 -27.09
C ARG A 68 -2.42 -59.89 -28.15
#